data_AF-A0A9D6TJ34-F1
#
_entry.id   AF-A0A9D6TJ34-F1
#
_cell.length_a   1.000
_cell.length_b   1.000
_cell.length_c   1.000
_cell.angle_alpha   90.00
_cell.angle_beta   90.00
_cell.angle_gamma   90.00
#
_symmetry.space_group_name_H-M   'P 1'
#
loop_
_entity.id
_entity.type
_entity.pdbx_description
1 polymer ?
#
loop_
_entity_poly.entity_id
_entity_poly.type
_entity_poly.pdbx_seq_one_letter_code
_entity_poly.pdbx_strand_id
1 'polypeptide(L)' 'MSELKRTPLRGFHAAHGARLVDFAGWEMPVQYRSILEEHKAVRRTAGLFDVSHMGEVDVQGPDAARFLN' A
#
# COMPACT_ATOMS: atom_id res chain seq x y z
N MET A 1 -9.29 -6.70 20.44
CA MET A 1 -9.14 -6.27 19.03
C MET A 1 -7.93 -5.35 19.01
N SER A 2 -6.81 -5.74 18.41
CA SER A 2 -5.66 -4.83 18.33
C SER A 2 -5.98 -3.68 17.38
N GLU A 3 -5.43 -2.50 17.65
CA GLU A 3 -5.54 -1.36 16.74
C GLU A 3 -4.88 -1.71 15.38
N LEU A 4 -5.52 -1.29 14.27
CA LEU A 4 -4.95 -1.47 12.93
C LEU A 4 -3.70 -0.62 12.75
N LYS A 5 -2.70 -1.16 12.05
CA LYS A 5 -1.50 -0.41 11.65
C LYS A 5 -1.88 0.67 10.64
N ARG A 6 -1.10 1.76 10.58
CA ARG A 6 -1.34 2.90 9.68
C ARG A 6 -0.09 3.21 8.90
N THR A 7 -0.23 3.45 7.59
CA THR A 7 0.87 3.98 6.77
C THR A 7 1.15 5.44 7.14
N PRO A 8 2.34 5.98 6.80
CA PRO A 8 2.63 7.40 6.97
C PRO A 8 1.63 8.32 6.25
N LEU A 9 0.98 7.83 5.18
CA LEU A 9 0.03 8.58 4.36
C LEU A 9 -1.43 8.42 4.81
N ARG A 10 -1.73 7.73 5.91
CA ARG A 10 -3.11 7.55 6.40
C ARG A 10 -3.89 8.86 6.53
N GLY A 11 -3.24 9.92 7.02
CA GLY A 11 -3.85 11.24 7.15
C GLY A 11 -4.27 11.84 5.80
N PHE A 12 -3.43 11.67 4.77
CA PHE A 12 -3.75 12.07 3.40
C PHE A 12 -4.98 11.31 2.89
N HIS A 13 -5.03 9.99 3.07
CA HIS A 13 -6.15 9.16 2.62
C HIS A 13 -7.48 9.61 3.25
N ALA A 14 -7.49 9.84 4.57
CA ALA A 14 -8.67 10.30 5.29
C ALA A 14 -9.16 11.67 4.80
N ALA A 15 -8.23 12.60 4.52
CA ALA A 15 -8.56 13.94 4.03
C ALA A 15 -9.10 13.94 2.58
N HIS A 16 -8.76 12.92 1.78
CA HIS A 16 -9.14 12.84 0.36
C HIS A 16 -10.30 11.85 0.10
N GLY A 17 -11.06 11.50 1.13
CA GLY A 17 -12.27 10.69 0.99
C GLY A 17 -12.01 9.22 0.65
N ALA A 18 -10.82 8.70 0.98
CA ALA A 18 -10.56 7.28 0.80
C ALA A 18 -11.48 6.43 1.66
N ARG A 19 -12.00 5.34 1.09
CA ARG A 19 -12.64 4.28 1.86
C ARG A 19 -11.56 3.42 2.50
N LEU A 20 -11.30 3.64 3.79
CA LEU A 20 -10.32 2.87 4.56
C LEU A 20 -10.94 1.55 5.04
N VAL A 21 -10.20 0.46 4.92
CA VAL A 21 -10.61 -0.90 5.33
C VAL A 21 -9.47 -1.59 6.07
N ASP A 22 -9.80 -2.64 6.82
CA ASP A 22 -8.80 -3.59 7.32
C ASP A 22 -8.28 -4.44 6.16
N PHE A 23 -7.01 -4.25 5.82
CA PHE A 23 -6.30 -5.05 4.84
C PHE A 23 -4.97 -5.53 5.44
N ALA A 24 -4.86 -6.84 5.67
CA ALA A 24 -3.67 -7.46 6.28
C ALA A 24 -3.26 -6.83 7.62
N GLY A 25 -4.23 -6.36 8.42
CA GLY A 25 -3.98 -5.69 9.70
C GLY A 25 -3.56 -4.22 9.59
N TRP A 26 -3.72 -3.61 8.40
CA TRP A 26 -3.49 -2.18 8.14
C TRP A 26 -4.80 -1.47 7.77
N GLU A 27 -4.92 -0.21 8.17
CA GLU A 27 -5.97 0.71 7.74
C GLU A 27 -5.62 1.29 6.35
N MET A 28 -6.08 0.64 5.28
CA MET A 28 -5.67 0.92 3.90
C MET A 28 -6.80 1.46 3.01
N PRO A 29 -6.50 2.37 2.05
CA PRO A 29 -7.49 2.87 1.09
C PRO A 29 -7.85 1.82 0.03
N VAL A 30 -9.10 1.36 -0.01
CA VAL A 30 -9.58 0.42 -1.06
C VAL A 30 -10.02 1.14 -2.35
N GLN A 31 -10.52 2.36 -2.23
CA GLN A 31 -10.91 3.24 -3.35
C GLN A 31 -11.07 4.69 -2.86
N TYR A 32 -11.01 5.65 -3.78
CA TYR A 32 -11.31 7.07 -3.54
C TYR A 32 -12.57 7.55 -4.26
N ARG A 33 -12.85 7.00 -5.45
CA ARG A 33 -14.04 7.31 -6.25
C ARG A 33 -14.77 6.04 -6.67
N SER A 34 -14.09 5.19 -7.44
CA SER A 34 -14.65 3.96 -7.99
C SER A 34 -13.50 3.06 -8.43
N ILE A 35 -13.56 1.79 -8.02
CA ILE A 35 -12.57 0.78 -8.41
C ILE A 35 -12.44 0.71 -9.95
N LEU A 36 -13.55 0.76 -10.68
CA LEU A 36 -13.53 0.66 -12.14
C LEU A 36 -12.89 1.89 -12.79
N GLU A 37 -13.18 3.09 -12.28
CA GLU A 37 -12.61 4.33 -12.82
C GLU A 37 -11.12 4.44 -12.49
N GLU A 38 -10.72 4.10 -11.26
CA GLU A 38 -9.31 4.07 -10.84
C GLU A 38 -8.50 3.04 -11.64
N HIS A 39 -9.06 1.85 -11.88
CA HIS A 39 -8.45 0.84 -12.74
C HIS A 39 -8.22 1.36 -14.17
N LYS A 40 -9.25 1.97 -14.78
CA LYS A 40 -9.13 2.55 -16.13
C LYS A 40 -8.10 3.69 -16.17
N ALA A 41 -8.05 4.54 -15.14
CA ALA A 41 -7.08 5.64 -15.06
C ALA A 41 -5.64 5.11 -15.12
N VAL A 42 -5.32 4.06 -14.36
CA VAL A 42 -4.00 3.40 -14.39
C VAL A 42 -3.70 2.83 -15.78
N ARG A 43 -4.68 2.20 -16.42
CA ARG A 43 -4.50 1.55 -17.74
C ARG A 43 -4.37 2.53 -18.90
N ARG A 44 -4.95 3.72 -18.78
CA ARG A 44 -5.04 4.70 -19.88
C ARG A 44 -4.13 5.89 -19.68
N THR A 45 -3.70 6.16 -18.45
CA THR A 45 -2.91 7.35 -18.12
C THR A 45 -1.88 7.02 -17.04
N ALA A 46 -2.25 7.13 -15.76
CA ALA A 46 -1.37 6.89 -14.62
C ALA A 46 -2.21 6.61 -13.36
N GLY A 47 -1.59 5.98 -12.37
CA GLY A 47 -2.17 5.84 -11.04
C GLY A 47 -1.09 5.89 -9.96
N LEU A 48 -1.48 6.37 -8.78
CA LEU A 48 -0.64 6.46 -7.60
C LEU A 48 -1.19 5.52 -6.53
N PHE A 49 -0.32 4.71 -5.95
CA PHE A 49 -0.67 3.72 -4.94
C PHE A 49 0.21 3.92 -3.71
N ASP A 50 -0.41 3.94 -2.53
CA ASP A 50 0.32 3.79 -1.27
C ASP A 50 0.54 2.30 -1.00
N VAL A 51 1.77 1.84 -1.17
CA VAL A 51 2.20 0.47 -0.89
C VAL A 51 3.12 0.39 0.33
N SER A 52 3.16 1.43 1.19
CA SER A 52 4.05 1.47 2.36
C SER A 52 3.69 0.48 3.47
N HIS A 53 2.62 -0.32 3.30
CA HIS A 53 2.31 -1.46 4.15
C HIS A 53 3.14 -2.71 3.80
N MET A 54 3.83 -2.71 2.65
CA MET A 54 4.72 -3.78 2.24
C MET A 54 5.94 -3.85 3.16
N GLY A 55 6.36 -5.08 3.47
CA GLY A 55 7.61 -5.30 4.17
C GLY A 55 8.80 -5.06 3.23
N GLU A 56 9.78 -4.32 3.72
CA GLU A 56 11.06 -4.08 3.03
C GLU A 56 12.18 -4.79 3.81
N VAL A 57 13.01 -5.56 3.12
CA VAL A 57 14.11 -6.32 3.72
C VAL A 57 15.36 -6.18 2.85
N ASP A 58 16.42 -5.62 3.44
CA ASP A 58 17.74 -5.55 2.82
C ASP A 58 18.59 -6.77 3.22
N VAL A 59 19.18 -7.45 2.23
CA VAL A 59 20.10 -8.57 2.45
C VAL A 59 21.48 -8.19 1.90
N GLN A 60 22.50 -8.24 2.75
CA GLN A 60 23.85 -7.78 2.43
C GLN A 60 24.93 -8.73 2.95
N GLY A 61 26.10 -8.71 2.30
CA GLY A 61 27.28 -9.50 2.67
C GLY A 61 27.79 -10.39 1.53
N PRO A 62 29.04 -10.92 1.63
CA PRO A 62 29.66 -11.70 0.56
C PRO A 62 28.86 -12.95 0.15
N ASP A 63 28.08 -13.49 1.09
CA ASP A 63 27.28 -14.69 0.90
C ASP A 63 25.79 -14.42 0.64
N ALA A 64 25.36 -13.16 0.47
CA ALA A 64 23.95 -12.81 0.31
C ALA A 64 23.29 -13.56 -0.87
N ALA A 65 23.98 -13.64 -2.02
CA ALA A 65 23.50 -14.38 -3.16
C ALA A 65 23.38 -15.89 -2.88
N ARG A 66 24.31 -16.46 -2.10
CA ARG A 66 24.26 -17.88 -1.70
C ARG A 66 23.13 -18.16 -0.71
N PHE A 67 22.80 -17.22 0.17
CA PHE A 67 21.66 -17.34 1.08
C PHE A 67 20.31 -17.30 0.36
N LEU A 68 20.21 -16.58 -0.76
CA LEU A 68 18.96 -16.38 -1.50
C LEU A 68 18.64 -17.45 -2.57
N ASN A 69 19.60 -18.29 -2.97
CA ASN A 69 19.45 -19.33 -4.00
C ASN A 69 19.37 -20.73 -3.39
#